data_AF-A0A3S1DCY2-F1
#
_entry.id   AF-A0A3S1DCY2-F1
#
_cell.length_a   1.000
_cell.length_b   1.000
_cell.length_c   1.000
_cell.angle_alpha   90.00
_cell.angle_beta   90.00
_cell.angle_gamma   90.00
#
_symmetry.space_group_name_H-M   'P 1'
#
loop_
_entity.id
_entity.type
_entity.pdbx_description
1 polymer ?
#
loop_
_entity_poly.entity_id
_entity_poly.type
_entity_poly.pdbx_seq_one_letter_code
_entity_poly.pdbx_strand_id
1 'polypeptide(L)'
;MDNWNILLESTDDGFTTATVLEVPSFQTTDKTKQGAVEKIQQLLQERLAKAEIVKIPAPIQPVAAEHPLMKFAGIFKDDPDFMEIIKEIRAERELDSDV
;
A
#
# COMPACT_ATOMS: atom_id res chain seq x y z
N MET A 1 -7.01 -4.17 17.20
CA MET A 1 -7.15 -4.31 15.73
C MET A 1 -8.39 -5.15 15.60
N ASP A 2 -9.55 -4.50 15.55
CA ASP A 2 -10.78 -5.13 16.04
C ASP A 2 -11.71 -5.57 14.90
N ASN A 3 -11.35 -5.25 13.65
CA ASN A 3 -12.08 -5.61 12.44
C ASN A 3 -11.16 -6.36 11.46
N TRP A 4 -11.72 -7.39 10.83
CA TRP A 4 -11.09 -8.14 9.72
C TRP A 4 -11.69 -7.68 8.40
N ASN A 5 -10.88 -7.58 7.35
CA ASN A 5 -11.36 -7.21 6.03
C ASN A 5 -11.73 -8.48 5.25
N ILE A 6 -12.99 -8.57 4.82
CA ILE A 6 -13.49 -9.72 4.05
C ILE A 6 -13.75 -9.29 2.61
N LEU A 7 -13.09 -9.96 1.67
CA LEU A 7 -13.40 -9.87 0.24
C LEU A 7 -14.53 -10.84 -0.08
N LEU A 8 -15.54 -10.37 -0.82
CA LEU A 8 -16.64 -11.19 -1.33
C LEU A 8 -16.63 -11.21 -2.85
N GLU A 9 -16.58 -12.39 -3.42
CA GLU A 9 -16.57 -12.63 -4.87
C GLU A 9 -17.74 -13.52 -5.26
N SER A 10 -18.56 -13.07 -6.21
CA SER A 10 -19.58 -13.92 -6.82
C SER A 10 -18.92 -14.80 -7.88
N THR A 11 -19.21 -16.09 -7.85
CA THR A 11 -18.70 -17.07 -8.81
C THR A 11 -19.75 -17.40 -9.88
N ASP A 12 -19.31 -17.83 -11.07
CA ASP A 12 -20.19 -18.09 -12.23
C ASP A 12 -21.23 -19.20 -11.98
N ASP A 13 -20.99 -20.06 -10.98
CA ASP A 13 -21.89 -21.11 -10.51
C ASP A 13 -22.98 -20.61 -9.54
N GLY A 14 -23.05 -19.29 -9.30
CA GLY A 14 -24.04 -18.65 -8.44
C GLY A 14 -23.71 -18.69 -6.96
N PHE A 15 -22.52 -19.15 -6.58
CA PHE A 15 -22.04 -19.10 -5.21
C PHE A 15 -21.34 -17.75 -4.91
N THR A 16 -21.06 -17.52 -3.64
CA THR A 16 -20.26 -16.42 -3.13
C THR A 16 -19.10 -16.98 -2.33
N THR A 17 -17.89 -16.57 -2.70
CA THR A 17 -16.67 -16.85 -1.94
C THR A 17 -16.34 -15.67 -1.04
N ALA A 18 -16.07 -15.95 0.23
CA ALA A 18 -15.56 -15.01 1.21
C ALA A 18 -14.11 -15.32 1.51
N THR A 19 -13.25 -14.30 1.58
CA THR A 19 -11.81 -14.43 1.85
C THR A 19 -11.36 -13.38 2.86
N VAL A 20 -10.61 -13.80 3.90
CA VAL A 20 -10.00 -12.86 4.86
C VAL A 20 -8.74 -12.26 4.24
N LEU A 21 -8.72 -10.94 4.01
CA LEU A 21 -7.61 -10.29 3.28
C LEU A 21 -6.28 -10.39 4.03
N GLU A 22 -6.30 -10.36 5.36
CA GLU A 22 -5.11 -10.50 6.20
C GLU A 22 -4.55 -11.93 6.19
N VAL A 23 -5.37 -12.91 5.80
CA VAL A 23 -5.00 -14.33 5.72
C VAL A 23 -5.64 -14.93 4.46
N PRO A 24 -5.10 -14.68 3.25
CA PRO A 24 -5.76 -15.05 1.99
C PRO A 24 -5.98 -16.56 1.79
N SER A 25 -5.25 -17.40 2.54
CA SER A 25 -5.51 -18.85 2.58
C SER A 25 -6.80 -19.22 3.32
N PHE A 26 -7.42 -18.26 4.00
CA PHE A 26 -8.64 -18.44 4.77
C PHE A 26 -9.84 -17.95 3.97
N GLN A 27 -10.53 -18.90 3.35
CA GLN A 27 -11.66 -18.65 2.47
C GLN A 27 -12.74 -19.71 2.64
N THR A 28 -13.97 -19.35 2.29
CA THR A 28 -15.13 -20.27 2.28
C THR A 28 -16.08 -19.86 1.17
N THR A 29 -16.90 -20.81 0.71
CA THR A 29 -17.91 -20.59 -0.31
C THR A 29 -19.30 -20.94 0.23
N ASP A 30 -20.30 -20.15 -0.13
CA ASP A 30 -21.71 -20.39 0.19
C ASP A 30 -22.62 -19.97 -0.96
N LYS A 31 -23.86 -20.47 -0.97
CA LYS A 31 -24.87 -20.06 -1.97
C LYS A 31 -25.34 -18.63 -1.79
N THR A 32 -25.10 -18.04 -0.62
CA THR A 32 -25.54 -16.69 -0.28
C THR A 32 -24.39 -15.86 0.26
N LYS A 33 -24.42 -14.56 0.00
CA LYS A 33 -23.46 -13.62 0.59
C LYS A 33 -23.44 -13.70 2.11
N GLN A 34 -24.62 -13.74 2.73
CA GLN A 34 -24.77 -13.82 4.18
C GLN A 34 -24.17 -15.12 4.74
N GLY A 35 -24.48 -16.27 4.12
CA GLY A 35 -23.94 -17.56 4.55
C GLY A 35 -22.43 -17.65 4.40
N ALA A 36 -21.85 -17.03 3.37
CA ALA A 36 -20.39 -16.99 3.20
C ALA A 36 -19.72 -16.19 4.32
N VAL A 37 -20.31 -15.06 4.72
CA VAL A 37 -19.82 -14.23 5.83
C VAL A 37 -19.97 -14.95 7.17
N GLU A 38 -21.11 -15.57 7.46
CA GLU A 38 -21.33 -16.30 8.71
C GLU A 38 -20.37 -17.49 8.84
N LYS A 39 -20.18 -18.25 7.76
CA LYS A 39 -19.22 -19.36 7.73
C LYS A 39 -17.79 -18.89 7.98
N ILE A 40 -17.34 -17.82 7.32
CA ILE A 40 -15.96 -17.37 7.48
C ILE A 40 -15.71 -16.81 8.89
N GLN A 41 -16.71 -16.14 9.47
CA GLN A 41 -16.66 -15.68 10.86
C GLN A 41 -16.56 -16.84 11.84
N GLN A 42 -17.39 -17.87 11.68
CA GLN A 42 -17.34 -19.04 12.54
C GLN A 42 -15.99 -19.76 12.45
N LEU A 43 -15.51 -20.02 11.23
CA LEU A 43 -14.21 -20.64 11.00
C LEU A 43 -13.09 -19.82 11.65
N LEU A 44 -13.14 -18.49 11.52
CA LEU A 44 -12.12 -17.60 12.07
C LEU A 44 -12.11 -17.66 13.60
N GLN A 45 -13.29 -17.65 14.23
CA GLN A 45 -13.42 -17.81 15.68
C GLN A 45 -12.87 -19.16 16.16
N GLU A 46 -13.21 -20.25 15.47
CA GLU A 46 -12.72 -21.60 15.81
C GLU A 46 -11.20 -21.72 15.71
N ARG A 47 -10.59 -21.07 14.70
CA ARG A 47 -9.14 -21.02 14.54
C ARG A 47 -8.49 -20.19 15.64
N LEU A 48 -9.00 -18.98 15.89
CA LEU A 48 -8.44 -18.06 16.89
C LEU A 48 -8.61 -18.58 18.33
N ALA A 49 -9.61 -19.40 18.60
CA ALA A 49 -9.74 -20.09 19.90
C ALA A 49 -8.57 -21.05 20.18
N LYS A 50 -7.83 -21.49 19.15
CA LYS A 50 -6.72 -22.44 19.24
C LYS A 50 -5.38 -21.84 18.81
N ALA A 51 -5.34 -20.57 18.42
CA ALA A 51 -4.18 -19.93 17.83
C ALA A 51 -3.88 -18.60 18.51
N GLU A 52 -2.59 -18.27 18.62
CA GLU A 52 -2.12 -16.99 19.14
C GLU A 52 -1.54 -16.15 18.01
N ILE A 53 -1.87 -14.85 17.99
CA ILE A 53 -1.27 -13.89 17.06
C ILE A 53 -0.02 -13.30 17.71
N VAL A 54 1.16 -13.74 17.24
CA VAL A 54 2.44 -13.19 17.69
C VAL A 54 2.89 -12.10 16.71
N LYS A 55 3.02 -10.87 17.21
CA LYS A 55 3.61 -9.76 16.44
C LYS A 55 5.12 -9.82 16.56
N ILE A 56 5.79 -10.14 15.47
CA ILE A 56 7.25 -10.05 15.37
C ILE A 56 7.56 -8.74 14.65
N PRO A 57 8.34 -7.82 15.25
CA PRO A 57 8.80 -6.64 14.54
C PRO A 57 9.65 -7.09 13.36
N ALA A 58 9.33 -6.62 12.15
CA ALA A 58 10.22 -6.83 11.02
C ALA A 58 11.58 -6.21 11.36
N PRO A 59 12.71 -6.80 10.93
CA PRO A 59 13.98 -6.11 10.90
C PRO A 59 13.88 -5.05 9.80
N ILE A 60 13.15 -3.97 10.07
CA ILE A 60 13.22 -2.75 9.29
C ILE A 60 14.63 -2.26 9.59
N GLN A 61 15.54 -2.41 8.63
CA GLN A 61 16.82 -1.73 8.70
C GLN A 61 16.48 -0.27 9.02
N PRO A 62 17.05 0.31 10.09
CA PRO A 62 16.82 1.72 10.37
C PRO A 62 17.10 2.46 9.07
N VAL A 63 16.14 3.28 8.63
CA VAL A 63 16.35 4.23 7.54
C VAL A 63 17.70 4.85 7.85
N ALA A 64 18.68 4.64 6.97
CA ALA A 64 20.03 5.14 7.18
C ALA A 64 19.92 6.59 7.65
N ALA A 65 20.73 7.00 8.64
CA ALA A 65 20.62 8.32 9.27
C ALA A 65 20.66 9.48 8.23
N GLU A 66 21.10 9.19 7.01
CA GLU A 66 21.01 10.05 5.84
C GLU A 66 19.98 9.52 4.83
N HIS A 67 19.07 10.42 4.41
CA HIS A 67 18.12 10.15 3.34
C HIS A 67 18.87 9.81 2.03
N PRO A 68 18.53 8.75 1.29
CA PRO A 68 19.27 8.33 0.09
C PRO A 68 19.43 9.40 -0.99
N LEU A 69 18.55 10.42 -1.00
CA LEU A 69 18.62 11.55 -1.93
C LEU A 69 19.54 12.69 -1.47
N MET A 70 20.02 12.66 -0.22
CA MET A 70 20.88 13.73 0.32
C MET A 70 22.17 13.86 -0.48
N LYS A 71 22.70 12.74 -1.00
CA LYS A 71 23.90 12.71 -1.86
C LYS A 71 23.74 13.44 -3.20
N PHE A 72 22.50 13.79 -3.60
CA PHE A 72 22.22 14.50 -4.85
C PHE A 72 21.91 15.99 -4.62
N ALA A 73 21.85 16.45 -3.37
CA ALA A 73 21.57 17.85 -3.07
C ALA A 73 22.68 18.76 -3.62
N GLY A 74 22.31 19.66 -4.54
CA GLY A 74 23.26 20.61 -5.14
C GLY A 74 24.21 20.00 -6.19
N ILE A 75 23.94 18.79 -6.69
CA ILE A 75 24.82 18.10 -7.66
C ILE A 75 25.08 18.91 -8.95
N PHE A 76 24.16 19.80 -9.33
CA PHE A 76 24.28 20.65 -10.53
C PHE A 76 24.59 22.13 -10.22
N LYS A 77 25.00 22.46 -8.99
CA LYS A 77 25.20 23.85 -8.58
C LYS A 77 26.25 24.58 -9.43
N ASP A 78 27.32 23.88 -9.80
CA ASP A 78 28.45 24.42 -10.55
C ASP A 78 28.50 23.87 -11.98
N ASP A 79 27.40 23.26 -12.46
CA ASP A 79 27.29 22.70 -13.81
C ASP A 79 26.99 23.83 -14.82
N PRO A 80 27.89 24.11 -15.78
CA PRO A 80 27.72 25.21 -16.72
C PRO A 80 26.56 24.99 -17.69
N ASP A 81 26.28 23.74 -18.09
CA ASP A 81 25.17 23.42 -18.98
C ASP A 81 23.85 23.63 -18.24
N PHE A 82 23.79 23.25 -16.96
CA PHE A 82 22.61 23.49 -16.13
C PHE A 82 22.36 24.99 -15.89
N MET A 83 23.42 25.78 -15.74
CA MET A 83 23.32 27.24 -15.57
C MET A 83 22.76 27.93 -16.82
N GLU A 84 23.07 27.43 -18.02
CA GLU A 84 22.51 27.93 -19.29
C GLU A 84 20.99 27.69 -19.35
N ILE A 85 20.56 26.47 -19.01
CA ILE A 85 19.13 26.11 -18.94
C ILE A 85 18.38 27.01 -17.93
N ILE A 86 18.95 27.24 -16.74
CA ILE A 86 18.34 28.12 -15.73
C ILE A 86 18.20 29.56 -16.22
N LYS A 87 19.17 30.04 -17.01
CA LYS A 87 19.13 31.38 -17.59
C LYS A 87 18.00 31.51 -18.62
N GLU A 88 17.80 30.51 -19.46
CA GLU A 88 16.70 30.48 -20.44
C GLU A 88 15.34 30.43 -19.73
N ILE A 89 15.15 29.53 -18.76
CA ILE A 89 13.92 29.44 -17.98
C ILE A 89 13.58 30.78 -17.28
N ARG A 90 14.60 31.50 -16.79
CA ARG A 90 14.40 32.80 -16.15
C ARG A 90 13.96 33.87 -17.16
N ALA A 91 14.57 33.90 -18.33
CA ALA A 91 14.21 34.84 -19.39
C ALA A 91 12.75 34.66 -19.84
N GLU A 92 12.27 33.42 -19.98
CA GLU A 92 10.86 33.16 -20.29
C GLU A 92 9.90 33.70 -19.22
N ARG A 93 10.24 33.54 -17.93
CA ARG A 93 9.40 34.02 -16.83
C ARG A 93 9.36 35.53 -16.70
N GLU A 94 10.45 36.21 -17.02
CA GLU A 94 10.51 37.67 -17.00
C GLU A 94 9.69 38.27 -18.16
N LEU A 95 9.69 37.62 -19.33
CA LEU A 95 8.85 38.03 -20.47
C LEU A 95 7.33 37.92 -20.16
N ASP A 96 6.92 36.92 -19.39
CA ASP A 96 5.53 36.78 -18.92
C ASP A 96 5.14 37.79 -17.83
N SER A 97 6.10 38.50 -17.22
CA SER A 97 5.85 39.46 -16.14
C SER A 97 5.64 40.91 -16.60
N ASP A 98 5.86 41.19 -17.89
CA ASP A 98 5.66 42.50 -18.53
C ASP A 98 4.32 42.62 -19.29
N VAL A 99 3.32 41.79 -18.95
CA VAL A 99 1.92 41.83 -19.45
C VAL A 99 0.93 42.11 -18.33
#